data_AF-A0AA42DQR2-F1
#
_entry.id   AF-A0AA42DQR2-F1
#
_cell.length_a   1.000
_cell.length_b   1.000
_cell.length_c   1.000
_cell.angle_alpha   90.00
_cell.angle_beta   90.00
_cell.angle_gamma   90.00
#
_symmetry.space_group_name_H-M   'P 1'
#
loop_
_entity.id
_entity.type
_entity.pdbx_description
1 polymer ?
#
loop_
_entity_poly.entity_id
_entity_poly.type
_entity_poly.pdbx_seq_one_letter_code
_entity_poly.pdbx_strand_id
1 'polypeptide(L)'
;MIGIRTLKTGIGATITLLIATALGLKYATAASVITILSIQSTKKQSVEMAIKRLVATVIALLLATLVFNGLGFYALSFGVFLIIFIPIASKGNMVEGIVPASVLVTHFLGEGGITLNLFLNELALVVVGVIVALIINLYMPSVENEIMKCRHELEKTMYSIFENMACALKSECAQVDDRFYALLGQQIEEGKSNAYRYTNNYLFSKHPPFIQYFDMRKQQFQVMAYMKEHFTKFFMTTAQADVVARFTAEVAESVHGEKSAKDLLVQLEKLREDFRKSDLPKTREEFENRAMLYQFLNDIEHFLEIKQSFRESLTQEEFEEYKKGYAI
;
A
#
# COMPACT_ATOMS: atom_id res chain seq x y z
N MET A 1 -17.17 3.31 -17.83
CA MET A 1 -17.78 2.43 -16.81
C MET A 1 -17.93 3.22 -15.51
N ILE A 2 -19.09 3.17 -14.86
CA ILE A 2 -19.30 3.78 -13.54
C ILE A 2 -18.50 2.93 -12.52
N GLY A 3 -17.52 3.53 -11.86
CA GLY A 3 -16.71 2.82 -10.87
C GLY A 3 -17.55 2.35 -9.67
N ILE A 4 -17.19 1.21 -9.08
CA ILE A 4 -17.91 0.62 -7.93
C ILE A 4 -18.08 1.61 -6.76
N ARG A 5 -17.13 2.54 -6.60
CA ARG A 5 -17.19 3.63 -5.63
C ARG A 5 -18.36 4.57 -5.90
N THR A 6 -18.54 5.03 -7.14
CA THR A 6 -19.62 5.94 -7.52
C THR A 6 -20.99 5.30 -7.26
N LEU A 7 -21.13 4.01 -7.57
CA LEU A 7 -22.36 3.27 -7.29
C LEU A 7 -22.64 3.20 -5.78
N LYS A 8 -21.63 2.84 -4.98
CA LYS A 8 -21.74 2.81 -3.50
C LYS A 8 -22.10 4.17 -2.92
N THR A 9 -21.50 5.24 -3.44
CA THR A 9 -21.79 6.62 -3.02
C THR A 9 -23.25 6.98 -3.30
N GLY A 10 -23.76 6.68 -4.49
CA GLY A 10 -25.16 6.92 -4.84
C GLY A 10 -26.11 6.12 -3.95
N ILE A 11 -25.90 4.81 -3.82
CA ILE A 11 -26.72 3.93 -2.98
C ILE A 11 -26.72 4.39 -1.51
N GLY A 12 -25.53 4.67 -0.96
CA GLY A 12 -25.39 5.14 0.42
C GLY A 12 -26.14 6.45 0.64
N ALA A 13 -25.97 7.44 -0.25
CA ALA A 13 -26.66 8.72 -0.14
C ALA A 13 -28.19 8.57 -0.18
N THR A 14 -28.71 7.72 -1.07
CA THR A 14 -30.15 7.43 -1.17
C THR A 14 -30.68 6.73 0.07
N ILE A 15 -29.97 5.71 0.57
CA ILE A 15 -30.36 5.01 1.81
C ILE A 15 -30.38 5.98 2.98
N THR A 16 -29.36 6.82 3.13
CA THR A 16 -29.33 7.84 4.19
C THR A 16 -30.50 8.81 4.07
N LEU A 17 -30.84 9.25 2.86
CA LEU A 17 -31.97 10.16 2.65
C LEU A 17 -33.26 9.53 3.16
N LEU A 18 -33.53 8.29 2.74
CA LEU A 18 -34.73 7.55 3.13
C LEU A 18 -34.78 7.33 4.65
N ILE A 19 -33.67 6.96 5.27
CA ILE A 19 -33.60 6.76 6.73
C ILE A 19 -33.84 8.08 7.47
N ALA A 20 -33.15 9.16 7.08
CA ALA A 20 -33.29 10.46 7.73
C ALA A 20 -34.71 11.03 7.58
N THR A 21 -35.33 10.87 6.41
CA THR A 21 -36.74 11.24 6.18
C THR A 21 -37.70 10.38 6.99
N ALA A 22 -37.47 9.06 7.08
CA ALA A 22 -38.31 8.15 7.87
C ALA A 22 -38.22 8.44 9.38
N LEU A 23 -37.06 8.90 9.87
CA LEU A 23 -36.87 9.36 11.25
C LEU A 23 -37.46 10.76 11.50
N GLY A 24 -38.00 11.43 10.49
CA GLY A 24 -38.57 12.77 10.60
C GLY A 24 -37.54 13.88 10.83
N LEU A 25 -36.26 13.65 10.46
CA LEU A 25 -35.20 14.65 10.63
C LEU A 25 -35.40 15.81 9.65
N LYS A 26 -35.30 17.04 10.15
CA LYS A 26 -35.22 18.24 9.31
C LYS A 26 -33.91 18.22 8.52
N TYR A 27 -33.93 18.77 7.31
CA TYR A 27 -32.75 18.83 6.44
C TYR A 27 -32.12 17.47 6.11
N ALA A 28 -32.95 16.44 5.91
CA ALA A 28 -32.51 15.07 5.60
C ALA A 28 -31.49 14.97 4.45
N THR A 29 -31.54 15.89 3.47
CA THR A 29 -30.56 15.98 2.37
C THR A 29 -29.13 16.25 2.85
N ALA A 30 -28.94 16.96 3.97
CA ALA A 30 -27.64 17.18 4.58
C ALA A 30 -27.00 15.87 5.07
N ALA A 31 -27.80 14.94 5.62
CA ALA A 31 -27.31 13.62 6.00
C ALA A 31 -26.77 12.85 4.78
N SER A 32 -27.44 12.93 3.64
CA SER A 32 -26.96 12.34 2.38
C SER A 32 -25.64 12.94 1.92
N VAL A 33 -25.49 14.27 1.97
CA VAL A 33 -24.21 14.93 1.64
C VAL A 33 -23.10 14.48 2.60
N ILE A 34 -23.38 14.38 3.90
CA ILE A 34 -22.44 13.85 4.89
C ILE A 34 -22.03 12.43 4.52
N THR A 35 -22.98 11.57 4.12
CA THR A 35 -22.72 10.19 3.68
C THR A 35 -21.78 10.16 2.48
N ILE A 36 -22.06 10.97 1.45
CA ILE A 36 -21.22 11.07 0.24
C ILE A 36 -19.78 11.41 0.63
N LEU A 37 -19.62 12.42 1.49
CA LEU A 37 -18.31 12.87 1.93
C LEU A 37 -17.65 11.84 2.88
N SER A 38 -18.42 10.96 3.54
CA SER A 38 -17.93 9.98 4.54
C SER A 38 -17.47 8.65 3.91
N ILE A 39 -17.85 8.35 2.67
CA ILE A 39 -17.46 7.11 1.98
C ILE A 39 -16.00 7.18 1.51
N GLN A 40 -15.16 6.30 2.05
CA GLN A 40 -13.72 6.27 1.78
C GLN A 40 -13.27 5.01 1.05
N SER A 41 -12.03 5.00 0.59
CA SER A 41 -11.42 3.87 -0.11
C SER A 41 -10.98 2.74 0.81
N THR A 42 -10.91 2.96 2.13
CA THR A 42 -10.56 1.91 3.10
C THR A 42 -11.40 1.97 4.37
N LYS A 43 -11.57 0.82 5.05
CA LYS A 43 -12.33 0.77 6.32
C LYS A 43 -11.70 1.62 7.41
N LYS A 44 -10.37 1.57 7.55
CA LYS A 44 -9.63 2.38 8.53
C LYS A 44 -9.85 3.88 8.33
N GLN A 45 -9.70 4.37 7.11
CA GLN A 45 -9.95 5.78 6.80
C GLN A 45 -11.41 6.17 7.08
N SER A 46 -12.37 5.29 6.76
CA SER A 46 -13.78 5.57 7.08
C SER A 46 -14.04 5.71 8.58
N VAL A 47 -13.45 4.85 9.41
CA VAL A 47 -13.58 4.96 10.88
C VAL A 47 -12.89 6.21 11.41
N GLU A 48 -11.67 6.50 10.96
CA GLU A 48 -10.93 7.69 11.37
C GLU A 48 -11.71 8.97 11.06
N MET A 49 -12.22 9.09 9.82
CA MET A 49 -13.01 10.24 9.45
C MET A 49 -14.36 10.33 10.18
N ALA A 50 -15.00 9.19 10.45
CA ALA A 50 -16.26 9.16 11.22
C ALA A 50 -16.06 9.82 12.59
N ILE A 51 -14.98 9.47 13.28
CA ILE A 51 -14.62 10.06 14.58
C ILE A 51 -14.35 11.55 14.43
N LYS A 52 -13.47 11.94 13.49
CA LYS A 52 -13.12 13.35 13.24
C LYS A 52 -14.37 14.20 12.96
N ARG A 53 -15.34 13.67 12.22
CA ARG A 53 -16.61 14.35 11.89
C ARG A 53 -17.50 14.51 13.10
N LEU A 54 -17.70 13.45 13.88
CA LEU A 54 -18.54 13.53 15.08
C LEU A 54 -17.98 14.56 16.07
N VAL A 55 -16.67 14.54 16.32
CA VAL A 55 -16.02 15.50 17.23
C VAL A 55 -16.08 16.92 16.68
N ALA A 56 -15.75 17.11 15.39
CA ALA A 56 -15.82 18.43 14.75
C ALA A 56 -17.23 19.03 14.77
N THR A 57 -18.26 18.22 14.52
CA THR A 57 -19.66 18.66 14.58
C THR A 57 -20.04 19.10 15.98
N VAL A 58 -19.71 18.32 17.01
CA VAL A 58 -20.02 18.72 18.40
C VAL A 58 -19.36 20.05 18.75
N ILE A 59 -18.08 20.22 18.42
CA ILE A 59 -17.36 21.48 18.64
C ILE A 59 -18.01 22.63 17.86
N ALA A 60 -18.35 22.40 16.59
CA ALA A 60 -18.97 23.40 15.73
C ALA A 60 -20.33 23.87 16.28
N LEU A 61 -21.20 22.94 16.67
CA LEU A 61 -22.54 23.29 17.17
C LEU A 61 -22.47 24.05 18.50
N LEU A 62 -21.55 23.66 19.41
CA LEU A 62 -21.32 24.38 20.66
C LEU A 62 -20.77 25.79 20.41
N LEU A 63 -19.77 25.90 19.54
CA LEU A 63 -19.17 27.20 19.20
C LEU A 63 -20.18 28.11 18.49
N ALA A 64 -20.95 27.58 17.54
CA ALA A 64 -22.01 28.32 16.86
C ALA A 64 -23.07 28.83 17.84
N THR A 65 -23.40 28.03 18.87
CA THR A 65 -24.32 28.45 19.93
C THR A 65 -23.79 29.67 20.70
N LEU A 66 -22.50 29.70 21.02
CA LEU A 66 -21.88 30.86 21.68
C LEU A 66 -21.87 32.10 20.76
N VAL A 67 -21.47 31.92 19.50
CA VAL A 67 -21.32 33.04 18.55
C VAL A 67 -22.68 33.64 18.18
N PHE A 68 -23.69 32.82 17.86
CA PHE A 68 -24.99 33.29 17.39
C PHE A 68 -25.86 33.89 18.51
N ASN A 69 -25.75 33.37 19.74
CA ASN A 69 -26.43 34.02 20.87
C ASN A 69 -25.82 35.39 21.22
N GLY A 70 -24.53 35.61 20.94
CA GLY A 70 -23.86 36.89 21.17
C GLY A 70 -24.02 37.92 20.03
N LEU A 71 -23.90 37.47 18.78
CA LEU A 71 -23.87 38.35 17.59
C LEU A 71 -25.16 38.32 16.76
N GLY A 72 -26.11 37.45 17.10
CA GLY A 72 -27.33 37.22 16.33
C GLY A 72 -27.13 36.30 15.11
N PHE A 73 -28.24 36.02 14.41
CA PHE A 73 -28.33 35.07 13.30
C PHE A 73 -28.18 35.78 11.94
N TYR A 74 -26.97 36.28 11.66
CA TYR A 74 -26.66 36.98 10.41
C TYR A 74 -25.47 36.34 9.68
N ALA A 75 -25.32 36.63 8.39
CA ALA A 75 -24.21 36.14 7.57
C ALA A 75 -22.82 36.52 8.15
N LEU A 76 -22.69 37.72 8.73
CA LEU A 76 -21.47 38.15 9.40
C LEU A 76 -21.13 37.28 10.61
N SER A 77 -22.13 36.90 11.43
CA SER A 77 -21.94 35.99 12.57
C SER A 77 -21.44 34.62 12.12
N PHE A 78 -21.96 34.09 11.00
CA PHE A 78 -21.47 32.85 10.41
C PHE A 78 -20.01 32.97 9.93
N GLY A 79 -19.64 34.10 9.33
CA GLY A 79 -18.25 34.40 8.96
C GLY A 79 -17.31 34.41 10.17
N VAL A 80 -17.70 35.06 11.26
CA VAL A 80 -16.95 35.06 12.53
C VAL A 80 -16.82 33.64 13.10
N PHE A 81 -17.91 32.86 13.09
CA PHE A 81 -17.89 31.46 13.48
C PHE A 81 -16.84 30.67 12.68
N LEU A 82 -16.80 30.80 11.35
CA LEU A 82 -15.84 30.08 10.51
C LEU A 82 -14.39 30.47 10.81
N ILE A 83 -14.11 31.77 11.00
CA ILE A 83 -12.77 32.28 11.34
C ILE A 83 -12.26 31.65 12.64
N ILE A 84 -13.14 31.36 13.59
CA ILE A 84 -12.77 30.73 14.88
C ILE A 84 -12.74 29.20 14.74
N PHE A 85 -13.73 28.62 14.08
CA PHE A 85 -13.91 27.17 13.99
C PHE A 85 -12.81 26.49 13.17
N ILE A 86 -12.44 27.06 12.02
CA ILE A 86 -11.46 26.46 11.11
C ILE A 86 -10.10 26.25 11.79
N PRO A 87 -9.51 27.26 12.49
CA PRO A 87 -8.28 27.05 13.25
C PRO A 87 -8.40 26.00 14.36
N ILE A 88 -9.54 25.95 15.07
CA ILE A 88 -9.77 24.94 16.12
C ILE A 88 -9.80 23.53 15.53
N ALA A 89 -10.56 23.34 14.45
CA ALA A 89 -10.66 22.07 13.76
C ALA A 89 -9.32 21.63 13.15
N SER A 90 -8.57 22.56 12.57
CA SER A 90 -7.24 22.31 12.00
C SER A 90 -6.23 21.91 13.09
N LYS A 91 -6.15 22.65 14.20
CA LYS A 91 -5.26 22.30 15.33
C LYS A 91 -5.57 20.95 15.95
N GLY A 92 -6.84 20.52 15.93
CA GLY A 92 -7.25 19.21 16.41
C GLY A 92 -7.21 18.08 15.36
N ASN A 93 -6.63 18.31 14.17
CA ASN A 93 -6.56 17.33 13.08
C ASN A 93 -7.93 16.81 12.59
N MET A 94 -8.94 17.69 12.54
CA MET A 94 -10.32 17.38 12.16
C MET A 94 -10.78 18.16 10.92
N VAL A 95 -9.85 18.40 9.97
CA VAL A 95 -10.09 19.20 8.76
C VAL A 95 -11.25 18.64 7.92
N GLU A 96 -11.38 17.31 7.88
CA GLU A 96 -12.39 16.55 7.18
C GLU A 96 -13.81 16.75 7.74
N GLY A 97 -13.92 17.30 8.95
CA GLY A 97 -15.17 17.66 9.62
C GLY A 97 -15.61 19.10 9.37
N ILE A 98 -14.74 19.97 8.86
CA ILE A 98 -15.03 21.41 8.73
C ILE A 98 -16.25 21.65 7.83
N VAL A 99 -16.22 21.11 6.61
CA VAL A 99 -17.29 21.32 5.62
C VAL A 99 -18.64 20.79 6.12
N PRO A 100 -18.79 19.51 6.51
CA PRO A 100 -20.09 19.00 6.95
C PRO A 100 -20.59 19.71 8.21
N ALA A 101 -19.72 20.00 9.19
CA ALA A 101 -20.12 20.72 10.39
C ALA A 101 -20.59 22.15 10.08
N SER A 102 -19.93 22.84 9.14
CA SER A 102 -20.32 24.19 8.72
C SER A 102 -21.68 24.20 8.03
N VAL A 103 -22.00 23.18 7.21
CA VAL A 103 -23.32 23.03 6.57
C VAL A 103 -24.42 22.86 7.62
N LEU A 104 -24.20 22.09 8.69
CA LEU A 104 -25.21 21.93 9.74
C LEU A 104 -25.43 23.24 10.52
N VAL A 105 -24.36 24.01 10.74
CA VAL A 105 -24.46 25.33 11.38
C VAL A 105 -25.26 26.32 10.53
N THR A 106 -25.32 26.17 9.19
CA THR A 106 -26.19 27.05 8.38
C THR A 106 -27.67 26.79 8.62
N HIS A 107 -28.07 25.63 9.14
CA HIS A 107 -29.47 25.39 9.54
C HIS A 107 -29.87 26.26 10.73
N PHE A 108 -28.95 26.54 11.67
CA PHE A 108 -29.20 27.49 12.76
C PHE A 108 -29.41 28.91 12.22
N LEU A 109 -28.62 29.30 11.21
CA LEU A 109 -28.78 30.59 10.54
C LEU A 109 -30.13 30.68 9.81
N GLY A 110 -30.54 29.61 9.12
CA GLY A 110 -31.81 29.54 8.38
C GLY A 110 -33.05 29.55 9.27
N GLU A 111 -33.01 28.89 10.43
CA GLU A 111 -34.12 28.86 11.40
C GLU A 111 -34.14 30.11 12.30
N GLY A 112 -33.08 30.92 12.30
CA GLY A 112 -33.01 32.17 13.09
C GLY A 112 -33.01 31.96 14.60
N GLY A 113 -32.71 30.75 15.07
CA GLY A 113 -32.75 30.38 16.48
C GLY A 113 -32.13 29.01 16.74
N ILE A 114 -31.66 28.79 17.97
CA ILE A 114 -31.10 27.50 18.41
C ILE A 114 -32.02 26.93 19.48
N THR A 115 -32.79 25.92 19.11
CA THR A 115 -33.60 25.13 20.05
C THR A 115 -32.88 23.81 20.35
N LEU A 116 -33.17 23.20 21.51
CA LEU A 116 -32.63 21.88 21.84
C LEU A 116 -33.01 20.82 20.78
N ASN A 117 -34.22 20.91 20.23
CA ASN A 117 -34.66 20.02 19.16
C ASN A 117 -33.84 20.19 17.88
N LEU A 118 -33.52 21.42 17.49
CA LEU A 118 -32.68 21.67 16.32
C LEU A 118 -31.24 21.19 16.56
N PHE A 119 -30.69 21.41 17.76
CA PHE A 119 -29.36 20.92 18.12
C PHE A 119 -29.27 19.39 18.04
N LEU A 120 -30.26 18.68 18.60
CA LEU A 120 -30.35 17.21 18.52
C LEU A 120 -30.60 16.72 17.10
N ASN A 121 -31.35 17.46 16.29
CA ASN A 121 -31.55 17.17 14.87
C ASN A 121 -30.21 17.18 14.12
N GLU A 122 -29.38 18.21 14.30
CA GLU A 122 -28.08 18.29 13.62
C GLU A 122 -27.14 17.14 14.02
N LEU A 123 -27.13 16.77 15.30
CA LEU A 123 -26.38 15.58 15.76
C LEU A 123 -26.90 14.30 15.10
N ALA A 124 -28.22 14.12 15.04
CA ALA A 124 -28.83 12.95 14.41
C ALA A 124 -28.49 12.85 12.92
N LEU A 125 -28.48 13.97 12.18
CA LEU A 125 -28.10 13.99 10.76
C LEU A 125 -26.67 13.47 10.54
N VAL A 126 -25.72 13.89 11.38
CA VAL A 126 -24.33 13.40 11.29
C VAL A 126 -24.24 11.93 11.64
N VAL A 127 -24.89 11.51 12.72
CA VAL A 127 -24.88 10.13 13.17
C VAL A 127 -25.43 9.21 12.07
N VAL A 128 -26.59 9.53 11.51
CA VAL A 128 -27.20 8.73 10.42
C VAL A 128 -26.28 8.71 9.19
N GLY A 129 -25.76 9.86 8.75
CA GLY A 129 -24.89 9.93 7.58
C GLY A 129 -23.57 9.18 7.76
N VAL A 130 -22.97 9.25 8.95
CA VAL A 130 -21.73 8.55 9.28
C VAL A 130 -21.95 7.04 9.42
N ILE A 131 -23.01 6.61 10.10
CA ILE A 131 -23.32 5.18 10.28
C ILE A 131 -23.59 4.51 8.94
N VAL A 132 -24.42 5.11 8.09
CA VAL A 132 -24.72 4.52 6.77
C VAL A 132 -23.44 4.45 5.92
N ALA A 133 -22.61 5.50 5.93
CA ALA A 133 -21.34 5.48 5.21
C ALA A 133 -20.40 4.37 5.71
N LEU A 134 -20.33 4.15 7.03
CA LEU A 134 -19.55 3.06 7.61
C LEU A 134 -20.07 1.70 7.15
N ILE A 135 -21.38 1.45 7.23
CA ILE A 135 -22.01 0.19 6.79
C ILE A 135 -21.71 -0.08 5.31
N ILE A 136 -21.90 0.92 4.44
CA ILE A 136 -21.59 0.79 3.02
C ILE A 136 -20.11 0.48 2.79
N ASN A 137 -19.21 1.05 3.60
CA ASN A 137 -17.78 0.83 3.45
C ASN A 137 -17.26 -0.49 4.06
N LEU A 138 -18.06 -1.17 4.90
CA LEU A 138 -17.75 -2.53 5.34
C LEU A 138 -17.76 -3.53 4.18
N TYR A 139 -18.59 -3.31 3.16
CA TYR A 139 -18.71 -4.18 1.98
C TYR A 139 -17.61 -3.91 0.94
N MET A 140 -16.34 -3.95 1.35
CA MET A 140 -15.22 -3.80 0.43
C MET A 140 -14.73 -5.17 -0.06
N PRO A 141 -14.75 -5.45 -1.38
CA PRO A 141 -14.22 -6.70 -1.90
C PRO A 141 -12.73 -6.80 -1.59
N SER A 142 -12.27 -8.01 -1.25
CA SER A 142 -10.88 -8.28 -0.90
C SER A 142 -9.98 -8.06 -2.12
N VAL A 143 -8.96 -7.21 -1.96
CA VAL A 143 -7.88 -7.03 -2.96
C VAL A 143 -6.85 -8.16 -2.93
N GLU A 144 -7.08 -9.20 -2.11
CA GLU A 144 -6.17 -10.33 -1.91
C GLU A 144 -5.84 -11.05 -3.20
N ASN A 145 -6.85 -11.34 -4.02
CA ASN A 145 -6.65 -11.99 -5.32
C ASN A 145 -5.82 -11.13 -6.28
N GLU A 146 -5.97 -9.80 -6.23
CA GLU A 146 -5.15 -8.88 -7.03
C GLU A 146 -3.70 -8.91 -6.56
N ILE A 147 -3.47 -8.93 -5.25
CA ILE A 147 -2.14 -9.03 -4.64
C ILE A 147 -1.46 -10.35 -5.02
N MET A 148 -2.19 -11.47 -4.93
CA MET A 148 -1.67 -12.79 -5.25
C MET A 148 -1.29 -12.91 -6.73
N LYS A 149 -2.11 -12.36 -7.64
CA LYS A 149 -1.77 -12.29 -9.07
C LYS A 149 -0.52 -11.43 -9.30
N CYS A 150 -0.48 -10.24 -8.71
CA CYS A 150 0.66 -9.34 -8.81
C CYS A 150 1.95 -10.01 -8.29
N ARG A 151 1.88 -10.73 -7.17
CA ARG A 151 2.99 -11.52 -6.64
C ARG A 151 3.49 -12.56 -7.63
N HIS A 152 2.60 -13.35 -8.22
CA HIS A 152 2.96 -14.38 -9.20
C HIS A 152 3.60 -13.79 -10.46
N GLU A 153 3.03 -12.71 -10.99
CA GLU A 153 3.58 -12.01 -12.17
C GLU A 153 4.95 -11.39 -11.88
N LEU A 154 5.11 -10.78 -10.70
CA LEU A 154 6.38 -10.22 -10.24
C LEU A 154 7.46 -11.31 -10.12
N GLU A 155 7.14 -12.44 -9.51
CA GLU A 155 8.06 -13.57 -9.34
C GLU A 155 8.49 -14.14 -10.70
N LYS A 156 7.55 -14.28 -11.63
CA LYS A 156 7.85 -14.69 -13.00
C LYS A 156 8.78 -13.71 -13.71
N THR A 157 8.57 -12.40 -13.53
CA THR A 157 9.46 -11.38 -14.10
C THR A 157 10.86 -11.44 -13.49
N MET A 158 10.97 -11.62 -12.17
CA MET A 158 12.26 -11.81 -11.50
C MET A 158 12.99 -13.08 -11.97
N TYR A 159 12.27 -14.19 -12.09
CA TYR A 159 12.79 -15.45 -12.64
C TYR A 159 13.38 -15.23 -14.04
N SER A 160 12.62 -14.61 -14.95
CA SER A 160 13.08 -14.31 -16.30
C SER A 160 14.34 -13.43 -16.31
N ILE A 161 14.47 -12.48 -15.38
CA ILE A 161 15.68 -11.65 -15.28
C ILE A 161 16.89 -12.49 -14.88
N PHE A 162 16.77 -13.38 -13.89
CA PHE A 162 17.88 -14.27 -13.50
C PHE A 162 18.26 -15.26 -14.60
N GLU A 163 17.28 -15.83 -15.31
CA GLU A 163 17.55 -16.68 -16.48
C GLU A 163 18.29 -15.91 -17.57
N ASN A 164 17.88 -14.66 -17.86
CA ASN A 164 18.59 -13.81 -18.80
C ASN A 164 20.04 -13.52 -18.34
N MET A 165 20.26 -13.28 -17.05
CA MET A 165 21.61 -13.12 -16.49
C MET A 165 22.44 -14.41 -16.64
N ALA A 166 21.86 -15.57 -16.35
CA ALA A 166 22.52 -16.87 -16.50
C ALA A 166 22.93 -17.12 -17.95
N CYS A 167 22.03 -16.85 -18.92
CA CYS A 167 22.34 -16.93 -20.34
C CYS A 167 23.40 -15.91 -20.79
N ALA A 168 23.34 -14.68 -20.27
CA ALA A 168 24.31 -13.64 -20.60
C ALA A 168 25.73 -13.98 -20.10
N LEU A 169 25.85 -14.63 -18.93
CA LEU A 169 27.13 -15.14 -18.42
C LEU A 169 27.78 -16.18 -19.35
N LYS A 170 26.97 -16.95 -20.09
CA LYS A 170 27.44 -17.91 -21.10
C LYS A 170 27.71 -17.27 -22.47
N SER A 171 27.42 -15.97 -22.62
CA SER A 171 27.45 -15.26 -23.91
C SER A 171 26.53 -15.88 -24.98
N GLU A 172 25.48 -16.58 -24.55
CA GLU A 172 24.51 -17.24 -25.42
C GLU A 172 23.35 -16.31 -25.84
N CYS A 173 23.19 -15.15 -25.18
CA CYS A 173 22.10 -14.21 -25.40
C CYS A 173 22.57 -12.75 -25.51
N ALA A 174 21.79 -11.94 -26.23
CA ALA A 174 21.96 -10.49 -26.32
C ALA A 174 21.67 -9.80 -24.97
N GLN A 175 22.10 -8.54 -24.83
CA GLN A 175 22.00 -7.68 -23.64
C GLN A 175 20.73 -7.89 -22.80
N VAL A 176 20.92 -7.85 -21.47
CA VAL A 176 19.85 -7.85 -20.47
C VAL A 176 18.79 -6.79 -20.81
N ASP A 177 17.56 -7.20 -21.09
CA ASP A 177 16.49 -6.33 -21.60
C ASP A 177 15.86 -5.45 -20.49
N ASP A 178 16.05 -4.14 -20.64
CA ASP A 178 15.57 -3.09 -19.74
C ASP A 178 14.06 -3.10 -19.51
N ARG A 179 13.29 -3.64 -20.46
CA ARG A 179 11.83 -3.73 -20.34
C ARG A 179 11.40 -4.58 -19.16
N PHE A 180 12.16 -5.64 -18.84
CA PHE A 180 11.85 -6.47 -17.66
C PHE A 180 12.07 -5.73 -16.35
N TYR A 181 13.09 -4.87 -16.26
CA TYR A 181 13.36 -4.06 -15.07
C TYR A 181 12.31 -2.97 -14.87
N ALA A 182 11.92 -2.30 -15.96
CA ALA A 182 10.84 -1.32 -15.91
C ALA A 182 9.52 -1.96 -15.48
N LEU A 183 9.17 -3.13 -16.04
CA LEU A 183 7.99 -3.89 -15.67
C LEU A 183 8.03 -4.34 -14.19
N LEU A 184 9.17 -4.87 -13.74
CA LEU A 184 9.36 -5.30 -12.35
C LEU A 184 9.18 -4.13 -11.36
N GLY A 185 9.75 -2.97 -11.68
CA GLY A 185 9.57 -1.76 -10.89
C GLY A 185 8.10 -1.33 -10.78
N GLN A 186 7.34 -1.40 -11.88
CA GLN A 186 5.90 -1.11 -11.88
C GLN A 186 5.12 -2.11 -11.02
N GLN A 187 5.36 -3.41 -11.18
CA GLN A 187 4.70 -4.47 -10.42
C GLN A 187 4.96 -4.34 -8.91
N ILE A 188 6.18 -3.97 -8.51
CA ILE A 188 6.53 -3.74 -7.11
C ILE A 188 5.70 -2.58 -6.53
N GLU A 189 5.66 -1.43 -7.20
CA GLU A 189 4.93 -0.27 -6.68
C GLU A 189 3.41 -0.50 -6.65
N GLU A 190 2.86 -1.18 -7.66
CA GLU A 190 1.46 -1.62 -7.67
C GLU A 190 1.16 -2.58 -6.52
N GLY A 191 2.00 -3.60 -6.34
CA GLY A 191 1.89 -4.59 -5.27
C GLY A 191 1.95 -3.96 -3.88
N LYS A 192 2.88 -3.02 -3.65
CA LYS A 192 2.96 -2.24 -2.40
C LYS A 192 1.69 -1.45 -2.14
N SER A 193 1.19 -0.72 -3.14
CA SER A 193 -0.04 0.05 -3.03
C SER A 193 -1.24 -0.84 -2.65
N ASN A 194 -1.35 -1.99 -3.30
CA ASN A 194 -2.40 -2.97 -3.00
C ASN A 194 -2.25 -3.59 -1.60
N ALA A 195 -1.02 -3.91 -1.16
CA ALA A 195 -0.74 -4.41 0.19
C ALA A 195 -1.14 -3.40 1.29
N TYR A 196 -0.90 -2.10 1.08
CA TYR A 196 -1.38 -1.05 1.98
C TYR A 196 -2.91 -0.96 2.01
N ARG A 197 -3.57 -1.04 0.84
CA ARG A 197 -5.03 -1.06 0.75
C ARG A 197 -5.62 -2.27 1.46
N TYR A 198 -5.01 -3.46 1.32
CA TYR A 198 -5.40 -4.67 2.02
C TYR A 198 -5.32 -4.46 3.53
N THR A 199 -4.17 -4.05 4.04
CA THR A 199 -3.95 -3.83 5.48
C THR A 199 -4.95 -2.82 6.06
N ASN A 200 -5.26 -1.74 5.36
CA ASN A 200 -6.23 -0.74 5.82
C ASN A 200 -7.70 -1.21 5.77
N ASN A 201 -7.99 -2.34 5.12
CA ASN A 201 -9.34 -2.91 5.01
C ASN A 201 -9.68 -3.98 6.04
N TYR A 202 -8.71 -4.40 6.84
CA TYR A 202 -8.91 -5.35 7.92
C TYR A 202 -8.37 -4.73 9.20
N LEU A 203 -9.29 -4.33 10.08
CA LEU A 203 -8.98 -3.56 11.29
C LEU A 203 -8.52 -4.43 12.47
N PHE A 204 -8.80 -5.74 12.44
CA PHE A 204 -8.73 -6.61 13.62
C PHE A 204 -8.23 -8.04 13.33
N SER A 205 -7.70 -8.33 12.15
CA SER A 205 -7.28 -9.69 11.78
C SER A 205 -5.76 -9.76 11.56
N LYS A 206 -5.18 -10.95 11.78
CA LYS A 206 -3.78 -11.26 11.43
C LYS A 206 -3.74 -11.57 9.94
N HIS A 207 -2.74 -11.05 9.23
CA HIS A 207 -2.71 -11.07 7.77
C HIS A 207 -1.44 -11.65 7.20
N PRO A 208 -1.49 -12.18 5.96
CA PRO A 208 -0.29 -12.44 5.20
C PRO A 208 0.60 -11.20 5.18
N PRO A 209 1.92 -11.34 5.34
CA PRO A 209 2.86 -10.22 5.46
C PRO A 209 3.15 -9.56 4.09
N PHE A 210 2.11 -9.12 3.39
CA PHE A 210 2.22 -8.59 2.03
C PHE A 210 3.06 -7.32 1.96
N ILE A 211 2.97 -6.43 2.96
CA ILE A 211 3.80 -5.21 3.01
C ILE A 211 5.27 -5.59 3.08
N GLN A 212 5.63 -6.44 4.05
CA GLN A 212 6.99 -6.93 4.24
C GLN A 212 7.50 -7.68 3.01
N TYR A 213 6.63 -8.45 2.34
CA TYR A 213 6.95 -9.15 1.10
C TYR A 213 7.35 -8.18 -0.02
N PHE A 214 6.54 -7.16 -0.31
CA PHE A 214 6.87 -6.22 -1.38
C PHE A 214 8.02 -5.25 -1.00
N ASP A 215 8.22 -4.98 0.29
CA ASP A 215 9.42 -4.27 0.76
C ASP A 215 10.69 -5.08 0.52
N MET A 216 10.69 -6.38 0.83
CA MET A 216 11.77 -7.31 0.48
C MET A 216 12.01 -7.32 -1.04
N ARG A 217 10.97 -7.47 -1.86
CA ARG A 217 11.11 -7.49 -3.33
C ARG A 217 11.66 -6.17 -3.88
N LYS A 218 11.32 -5.03 -3.27
CA LYS A 218 11.89 -3.73 -3.63
C LYS A 218 13.39 -3.67 -3.38
N GLN A 219 13.86 -4.18 -2.23
CA GLN A 219 15.30 -4.24 -1.94
C GLN A 219 16.01 -5.18 -2.92
N GLN A 220 15.45 -6.38 -3.16
CA GLN A 220 15.98 -7.33 -4.13
C GLN A 220 16.08 -6.75 -5.55
N PHE A 221 15.07 -5.99 -5.99
CA PHE A 221 15.10 -5.30 -7.28
C PHE A 221 16.27 -4.31 -7.40
N GLN A 222 16.60 -3.57 -6.34
CA GLN A 222 17.75 -2.68 -6.35
C GLN A 222 19.06 -3.45 -6.56
N VAL A 223 19.22 -4.60 -5.89
CA VAL A 223 20.38 -5.48 -6.08
C VAL A 223 20.45 -5.99 -7.52
N MET A 224 19.34 -6.49 -8.07
CA MET A 224 19.29 -6.96 -9.46
C MET A 224 19.64 -5.85 -10.46
N ALA A 225 19.21 -4.61 -10.21
CA ALA A 225 19.55 -3.47 -11.04
C ALA A 225 21.06 -3.16 -11.01
N TYR A 226 21.72 -3.31 -9.86
CA TYR A 226 23.19 -3.21 -9.78
C TYR A 226 23.88 -4.38 -10.50
N MET A 227 23.39 -5.61 -10.33
CA MET A 227 23.95 -6.81 -10.95
C MET A 227 23.99 -6.71 -12.48
N LYS A 228 22.96 -6.08 -13.07
CA LYS A 228 22.88 -5.82 -14.51
C LYS A 228 24.13 -5.08 -15.05
N GLU A 229 24.68 -4.14 -14.29
CA GLU A 229 25.78 -3.29 -14.74
C GLU A 229 27.07 -4.09 -14.98
N HIS A 230 27.24 -5.25 -14.34
CA HIS A 230 28.38 -6.14 -14.58
C HIS A 230 28.42 -6.67 -16.01
N PHE A 231 27.26 -6.82 -16.65
CA PHE A 231 27.14 -7.35 -18.01
C PHE A 231 27.57 -6.38 -19.11
N THR A 232 27.70 -5.09 -18.80
CA THR A 232 28.31 -4.13 -19.73
C THR A 232 29.84 -4.28 -19.83
N LYS A 233 30.44 -5.01 -18.88
CA LYS A 233 31.90 -5.10 -18.69
C LYS A 233 32.44 -6.54 -18.78
N PHE A 234 31.63 -7.55 -19.06
CA PHE A 234 32.16 -8.91 -19.24
C PHE A 234 32.95 -8.99 -20.55
N PHE A 235 34.23 -9.36 -20.45
CA PHE A 235 35.13 -9.36 -21.60
C PHE A 235 35.20 -10.71 -22.30
N MET A 236 35.02 -11.84 -21.60
CA MET A 236 34.95 -13.19 -22.22
C MET A 236 34.20 -14.24 -21.39
N THR A 237 33.61 -15.23 -22.08
CA THR A 237 33.10 -16.48 -21.47
C THR A 237 34.26 -17.35 -21.00
N THR A 238 34.20 -17.82 -19.75
CA THR A 238 35.21 -18.73 -19.17
C THR A 238 34.52 -19.96 -18.58
N ALA A 239 35.29 -21.02 -18.29
CA ALA A 239 34.76 -22.18 -17.57
C ALA A 239 34.15 -21.78 -16.21
N GLN A 240 34.71 -20.77 -15.55
CA GLN A 240 34.17 -20.19 -14.32
C GLN A 240 32.82 -19.50 -14.55
N ALA A 241 32.66 -18.77 -15.65
CA ALA A 241 31.41 -18.10 -16.00
C ALA A 241 30.25 -19.10 -16.19
N ASP A 242 30.51 -20.27 -16.78
CA ASP A 242 29.51 -21.34 -16.92
C ASP A 242 29.07 -21.93 -15.57
N VAL A 243 29.98 -22.06 -14.60
CA VAL A 243 29.63 -22.47 -13.23
C VAL A 243 28.76 -21.41 -12.55
N VAL A 244 29.11 -20.12 -12.65
CA VAL A 244 28.32 -19.02 -12.09
C VAL A 244 26.95 -18.92 -12.79
N ALA A 245 26.89 -19.16 -14.10
CA ALA A 245 25.63 -19.18 -14.85
C ALA A 245 24.68 -20.26 -14.33
N ARG A 246 25.17 -21.50 -14.12
CA ARG A 246 24.36 -22.56 -13.52
C ARG A 246 23.84 -22.18 -12.14
N PHE A 247 24.71 -21.64 -11.29
CA PHE A 247 24.30 -21.18 -9.96
C PHE A 247 23.26 -20.05 -10.03
N THR A 248 23.38 -19.14 -10.99
CA THR A 248 22.41 -18.06 -11.23
C THR A 248 21.03 -18.59 -11.62
N ALA A 249 20.97 -19.61 -12.47
CA ALA A 249 19.71 -20.30 -12.79
C ALA A 249 19.11 -20.99 -11.55
N GLU A 250 19.94 -21.58 -10.68
CA GLU A 250 19.47 -22.14 -9.41
C GLU A 250 18.91 -21.07 -8.45
N VAL A 251 19.46 -19.86 -8.47
CA VAL A 251 18.92 -18.71 -7.72
C VAL A 251 17.57 -18.26 -8.29
N ALA A 252 17.35 -18.37 -9.60
CA ALA A 252 16.06 -18.08 -10.24
C ALA A 252 14.94 -18.94 -9.63
N GLU A 253 15.19 -20.24 -9.43
CA GLU A 253 14.23 -21.17 -8.80
C GLU A 253 13.87 -20.80 -7.36
N SER A 254 14.78 -20.11 -6.66
CA SER A 254 14.50 -19.61 -5.33
C SER A 254 13.43 -18.53 -5.32
N VAL A 255 13.23 -17.80 -6.42
CA VAL A 255 12.26 -16.70 -6.49
C VAL A 255 10.84 -17.22 -6.23
N HIS A 256 10.53 -18.43 -6.74
CA HIS A 256 9.24 -19.13 -6.63
C HIS A 256 9.11 -19.94 -5.33
N GLY A 257 10.14 -19.99 -4.49
CA GLY A 257 10.11 -20.70 -3.21
C GLY A 257 10.43 -22.19 -3.27
N GLU A 258 10.82 -22.73 -4.44
CA GLU A 258 11.27 -24.13 -4.57
C GLU A 258 12.59 -24.38 -3.84
N LYS A 259 13.48 -23.39 -3.85
CA LYS A 259 14.76 -23.42 -3.11
C LYS A 259 14.79 -22.40 -1.97
N SER A 260 15.32 -22.83 -0.83
CA SER A 260 15.57 -21.97 0.33
C SER A 260 16.77 -21.06 0.08
N ALA A 261 16.67 -19.79 0.46
CA ALA A 261 17.79 -18.85 0.40
C ALA A 261 18.98 -19.34 1.23
N LYS A 262 18.71 -19.97 2.38
CA LYS A 262 19.74 -20.53 3.27
C LYS A 262 20.55 -21.63 2.57
N ASP A 263 19.89 -22.50 1.82
CA ASP A 263 20.57 -23.60 1.12
C ASP A 263 21.44 -23.06 -0.01
N LEU A 264 20.98 -22.03 -0.72
CA LEU A 264 21.75 -21.36 -1.76
C LEU A 264 22.95 -20.58 -1.22
N LEU A 265 22.85 -19.98 -0.04
CA LEU A 265 24.00 -19.34 0.62
C LEU A 265 25.11 -20.35 0.95
N VAL A 266 24.75 -21.55 1.44
CA VAL A 266 25.71 -22.63 1.67
C VAL A 266 26.35 -23.10 0.35
N GLN A 267 25.57 -23.21 -0.72
CA GLN A 267 26.10 -23.55 -2.05
C GLN A 267 27.03 -22.46 -2.60
N LEU A 268 26.73 -21.18 -2.36
CA LEU A 268 27.57 -20.05 -2.75
C LEU A 268 28.94 -20.10 -2.04
N GLU A 269 28.96 -20.41 -0.75
CA GLU A 269 30.22 -20.58 0.00
C GLU A 269 31.07 -21.70 -0.61
N LYS A 270 30.45 -22.84 -0.93
CA LYS A 270 31.14 -23.96 -1.59
C LYS A 270 31.70 -23.55 -2.95
N LEU A 271 30.92 -22.83 -3.75
CA LEU A 271 31.35 -22.30 -5.06
C LEU A 271 32.57 -21.37 -4.92
N ARG A 272 32.58 -20.50 -3.90
CA ARG A 272 33.72 -19.61 -3.60
C ARG A 272 34.96 -20.39 -3.19
N GLU A 273 34.81 -21.45 -2.38
CA GLU A 273 35.92 -22.33 -2.00
C GLU A 273 36.53 -23.06 -3.19
N ASP A 274 35.70 -23.52 -4.13
CA ASP A 274 36.19 -24.14 -5.37
C ASP A 274 36.94 -23.13 -6.23
N PHE A 275 36.49 -21.87 -6.29
CA PHE A 275 37.20 -20.78 -6.98
C PHE A 275 38.55 -20.46 -6.32
N ARG A 276 38.63 -20.48 -4.99
CA ARG A 276 39.88 -20.25 -4.24
C ARG A 276 40.94 -21.33 -4.49
N LYS A 277 40.52 -22.56 -4.75
CA LYS A 277 41.41 -23.70 -5.05
C LYS A 277 41.86 -23.76 -6.51
N SER A 278 41.26 -22.97 -7.39
CA SER A 278 41.63 -22.91 -8.81
C SER A 278 43.00 -22.25 -9.01
N ASP A 279 43.66 -22.56 -10.11
CA ASP A 279 44.92 -21.92 -10.51
C ASP A 279 44.77 -20.39 -10.55
N LEU A 280 45.83 -19.66 -10.15
CA LEU A 280 45.88 -18.20 -10.26
C LEU A 280 45.68 -17.75 -11.72
N PRO A 281 45.04 -16.58 -11.94
CA PRO A 281 44.87 -16.04 -13.28
C PRO A 281 46.23 -15.78 -13.93
N LYS A 282 46.39 -16.26 -15.17
CA LYS A 282 47.65 -16.16 -15.93
C LYS A 282 47.73 -14.86 -16.71
N THR A 283 46.59 -14.23 -17.01
CA THR A 283 46.51 -12.96 -17.74
C THR A 283 45.73 -11.92 -16.94
N ARG A 284 45.95 -10.65 -17.25
CA ARG A 284 45.18 -9.54 -16.68
C ARG A 284 43.69 -9.66 -17.00
N GLU A 285 43.37 -10.06 -18.22
CA GLU A 285 41.99 -10.28 -18.67
C GLU A 285 41.30 -11.40 -17.87
N GLU A 286 42.01 -12.50 -17.61
CA GLU A 286 41.50 -13.58 -16.77
C GLU A 286 41.28 -13.10 -15.32
N PHE A 287 42.19 -12.29 -14.78
CA PHE A 287 42.01 -11.67 -13.47
C PHE A 287 40.79 -10.75 -13.42
N GLU A 288 40.64 -9.85 -14.39
CA GLU A 288 39.51 -8.91 -14.47
C GLU A 288 38.17 -9.65 -14.59
N ASN A 289 38.08 -10.68 -15.46
CA ASN A 289 36.88 -11.51 -15.58
C ASN A 289 36.53 -12.24 -14.28
N ARG A 290 37.52 -12.85 -13.60
CA ARG A 290 37.29 -13.53 -12.31
C ARG A 290 36.87 -12.55 -11.21
N ALA A 291 37.43 -11.34 -11.19
CA ALA A 291 37.04 -10.30 -10.23
C ALA A 291 35.58 -9.86 -10.44
N MET A 292 35.15 -9.69 -11.70
CA MET A 292 33.76 -9.36 -12.04
C MET A 292 32.79 -10.47 -11.63
N LEU A 293 33.14 -11.73 -11.89
CA LEU A 293 32.34 -12.88 -11.42
C LEU A 293 32.22 -12.90 -9.89
N TYR A 294 33.31 -12.59 -9.17
CA TYR A 294 33.27 -12.53 -7.71
C TYR A 294 32.39 -11.39 -7.19
N GLN A 295 32.42 -10.22 -7.83
CA GLN A 295 31.51 -9.11 -7.51
C GLN A 295 30.05 -9.49 -7.73
N PHE A 296 29.74 -10.12 -8.87
CA PHE A 296 28.40 -10.62 -9.17
C PHE A 296 27.92 -11.65 -8.14
N LEU A 297 28.80 -12.54 -7.68
CA LEU A 297 28.50 -13.49 -6.60
C LEU A 297 28.23 -12.80 -5.25
N ASN A 298 28.91 -11.68 -4.94
CA ASN A 298 28.61 -10.88 -3.74
C ASN A 298 27.21 -10.25 -3.82
N ASP A 299 26.80 -9.80 -5.00
CA ASP A 299 25.46 -9.27 -5.18
C ASP A 299 24.39 -10.36 -5.05
N ILE A 300 24.65 -11.58 -5.54
CA ILE A 300 23.78 -12.75 -5.30
C ILE A 300 23.67 -13.04 -3.80
N GLU A 301 24.78 -13.02 -3.06
CA GLU A 301 24.77 -13.19 -1.60
C GLU A 301 23.82 -12.19 -0.96
N HIS A 302 23.99 -10.90 -1.27
CA HIS A 302 23.15 -9.84 -0.72
C HIS A 302 21.67 -10.02 -1.09
N PHE A 303 21.38 -10.42 -2.33
CA PHE A 303 20.02 -10.74 -2.77
C PHE A 303 19.38 -11.87 -1.94
N LEU A 304 20.14 -12.91 -1.62
CA LEU A 304 19.68 -14.05 -0.81
C LEU A 304 19.54 -13.69 0.67
N GLU A 305 20.47 -12.89 1.21
CA GLU A 305 20.44 -12.37 2.59
C GLU A 305 19.20 -11.50 2.86
N ILE A 306 18.78 -10.69 1.88
CA ILE A 306 17.53 -9.92 1.97
C ILE A 306 16.34 -10.87 2.18
N LYS A 307 16.28 -11.99 1.43
CA LYS A 307 15.21 -12.98 1.57
C LYS A 307 15.30 -13.74 2.89
N GLN A 308 16.50 -14.03 3.38
CA GLN A 308 16.71 -14.65 4.69
C GLN A 308 16.27 -13.72 5.83
N SER A 309 16.66 -12.44 5.77
CA SER A 309 16.27 -11.41 6.73
C SER A 309 14.75 -11.24 6.77
N PHE A 310 14.09 -11.25 5.61
CA PHE A 310 12.63 -11.29 5.53
C PHE A 310 12.07 -12.51 6.27
N ARG A 311 12.56 -13.72 6.01
CA ARG A 311 12.10 -14.93 6.72
C ARG A 311 12.24 -14.81 8.24
N GLU A 312 13.36 -14.28 8.71
CA GLU A 312 13.67 -14.11 10.14
C GLU A 312 12.84 -13.02 10.81
N SER A 313 12.42 -12.00 10.05
CA SER A 313 11.52 -10.95 10.54
C SER A 313 10.06 -11.40 10.75
N LEU A 314 9.67 -12.54 10.16
CA LEU A 314 8.32 -13.08 10.27
C LEU A 314 8.16 -14.00 11.48
N THR A 315 7.05 -13.85 12.18
CA THR A 315 6.57 -14.88 13.12
C THR A 315 6.25 -16.18 12.39
N GLN A 316 6.18 -17.30 13.12
CA GLN A 316 5.84 -18.59 12.51
C GLN A 316 4.46 -18.55 11.83
N GLU A 317 3.47 -17.90 12.45
CA GLU A 317 2.13 -17.75 11.88
C GLU A 317 2.14 -16.95 10.58
N GLU A 318 2.84 -15.81 10.54
CA GLU A 318 2.97 -14.99 9.32
C GLU A 318 3.69 -15.74 8.19
N PHE A 319 4.66 -16.58 8.54
CA PHE A 319 5.36 -17.39 7.56
C PHE A 319 4.48 -18.49 6.95
N GLU A 320 3.62 -19.12 7.76
CA GLU A 320 2.64 -20.09 7.23
C GLU A 320 1.62 -19.40 6.32
N GLU A 321 1.15 -18.19 6.67
CA GLU A 321 0.28 -17.40 5.78
C GLU A 321 0.99 -16.99 4.48
N TYR A 322 2.26 -16.56 4.56
CA TYR A 322 3.08 -16.27 3.39
C TYR A 322 3.21 -17.49 2.45
N LYS A 323 3.36 -18.69 3.01
CA LYS A 323 3.49 -19.96 2.28
C LYS A 323 2.21 -20.40 1.59
N LYS A 324 1.04 -20.18 2.19
CA LYS A 324 -0.26 -20.53 1.56
C LYS A 324 -0.40 -19.91 0.16
N GLY A 325 0.20 -18.75 -0.05
CA GLY A 325 0.22 -18.08 -1.36
C GLY A 325 0.95 -18.84 -2.48
N TYR A 326 1.76 -19.86 -2.17
CA TYR A 326 2.43 -20.71 -3.15
C TYR A 326 1.69 -22.04 -3.43
N ALA A 327 0.59 -22.34 -2.71
CA ALA A 327 -0.11 -23.62 -2.81
C ALA A 327 -1.16 -23.67 -3.95
N ILE A 328 -0.88 -23.01 -5.09
CA ILE A 328 -1.81 -22.91 -6.23
C ILE A 328 -1.57 -24.04 -7.23
#